data_AF-A0A5E4QIS3-F1
#
_entry.id   AF-A0A5E4QIS3-F1
#
_cell.length_a   1.000
_cell.length_b   1.000
_cell.length_c   1.000
_cell.angle_alpha   90.00
_cell.angle_beta   90.00
_cell.angle_gamma   90.00
#
_symmetry.space_group_name_H-M   'P 1'
#
loop_
_entity.id
_entity.type
_entity.pdbx_description
1 polymer ?
#
loop_
_entity_poly.entity_id
_entity_poly.type
_entity_poly.pdbx_seq_one_letter_code
_entity_poly.pdbx_strand_id
1 'polypeptide(L)'
;MYIYRGSFQTGYAGEVLFKNLVQTKRLIAVTFNYRLGAEGFLCLGTKNIPGNAGMKDQISALKWIRKNIAYFGGNPDDITIDGSSAGAKSTDLFVLSKMTKGLFAKIITESGGSLQANSIQVDPIKNALQYASLVDFQADTIEQLEEFYLSASFDTLFAFDLGDRHNYLFKPCVERDFGQERFLDDSPYNLIKNGNYHKLPMLYGFTAQEGILRMETFDEWSVQMNANFASVLPIDLNFPSIREKEKVAHLAKQHYFGDEDVDTHSYTYICPT
;
A
#
# COMPACT_ATOMS: atom_id res chain seq x y z
N MET A 1 4.78 -17.96 -0.27
CA MET A 1 5.59 -16.79 0.15
C MET A 1 4.63 -15.82 0.79
N TYR A 2 4.90 -15.39 2.02
CA TYR A 2 4.05 -14.45 2.73
C TYR A 2 4.70 -13.07 2.81
N ILE A 3 3.93 -12.04 2.46
CA ILE A 3 4.29 -10.62 2.58
C ILE A 3 3.55 -10.04 3.78
N TYR A 4 4.28 -9.51 4.76
CA TYR A 4 3.69 -9.03 6.01
C TYR A 4 2.94 -7.70 5.84
N ARG A 5 2.20 -7.33 6.90
CA ARG A 5 1.34 -6.14 6.99
C ARG A 5 2.15 -4.89 7.37
N GLY A 6 1.53 -3.89 7.99
CA GLY A 6 2.24 -2.73 8.54
C GLY A 6 2.31 -1.52 7.59
N SER A 7 1.35 -1.40 6.68
CA SER A 7 1.11 -0.16 5.90
C SER A 7 2.32 0.37 5.13
N PHE A 8 3.25 -0.52 4.78
CA PHE A 8 4.56 -0.21 4.19
C PHE A 8 5.51 0.61 5.09
N GLN A 9 5.14 0.87 6.35
CA GLN A 9 5.94 1.65 7.31
C GLN A 9 6.58 0.76 8.39
N THR A 10 5.90 -0.29 8.82
CA THR A 10 6.26 -1.10 9.98
C THR A 10 6.15 -2.60 9.65
N GLY A 11 6.53 -3.44 10.61
CA GLY A 11 6.41 -4.89 10.55
C GLY A 11 7.71 -5.61 10.19
N TYR A 12 7.68 -6.94 10.30
CA TYR A 12 8.83 -7.80 10.03
C TYR A 12 8.39 -9.25 9.72
N ALA A 13 9.30 -10.03 9.13
CA ALA A 13 9.07 -11.41 8.67
C ALA A 13 8.63 -12.40 9.77
N GLY A 14 8.81 -12.05 11.04
CA GLY A 14 8.55 -12.90 12.19
C GLY A 14 7.24 -12.61 12.91
N GLU A 15 6.44 -11.65 12.45
CA GLU A 15 5.16 -11.29 13.09
C GLU A 15 4.14 -12.42 13.03
N VAL A 16 4.12 -13.16 11.93
CA VAL A 16 3.17 -14.25 11.69
C VAL A 16 3.93 -15.57 11.58
N LEU A 17 3.56 -16.53 12.42
CA LEU A 17 4.13 -17.87 12.41
C LEU A 17 3.13 -18.86 11.81
N PHE A 18 3.51 -19.48 10.69
CA PHE A 18 2.69 -20.46 9.97
C PHE A 18 2.73 -21.87 10.58
N LYS A 19 2.88 -21.99 11.90
CA LYS A 19 3.12 -23.29 12.58
C LYS A 19 2.05 -24.33 12.24
N ASN A 20 0.77 -23.97 12.38
CA ASN A 20 -0.34 -24.87 12.14
C ASN A 20 -0.43 -25.31 10.66
N LEU A 21 -0.16 -24.39 9.74
CA LEU A 21 -0.17 -24.67 8.30
C LEU A 21 1.00 -25.57 7.90
N VAL A 22 2.21 -25.30 8.39
CA VAL A 22 3.40 -26.11 8.09
C VAL A 22 3.29 -27.51 8.72
N GLN A 23 2.64 -27.66 9.88
CA GLN A 23 2.38 -28.97 10.51
C GLN A 23 1.57 -29.92 9.64
N THR A 24 0.77 -29.41 8.70
CA THR A 24 0.06 -30.26 7.72
C THR A 24 1.01 -31.00 6.76
N LYS A 25 2.27 -30.55 6.66
CA LYS A 25 3.29 -31.04 5.73
C LYS A 25 2.90 -30.95 4.25
N ARG A 26 1.93 -30.09 3.92
CA ARG A 26 1.44 -29.89 2.55
C ARG A 26 2.01 -28.64 1.87
N LEU A 27 2.74 -27.81 2.62
CA LEU A 27 3.31 -26.56 2.12
C LEU A 27 4.60 -26.20 2.85
N ILE A 28 5.39 -25.34 2.22
CA ILE A 28 6.51 -24.62 2.82
C ILE A 28 6.11 -23.16 2.94
N ALA A 29 6.22 -22.61 4.15
CA ALA A 29 6.06 -21.19 4.39
C ALA A 29 7.41 -20.48 4.27
N VAL A 30 7.44 -19.37 3.54
CA VAL A 30 8.62 -18.50 3.43
C VAL A 30 8.18 -17.08 3.75
N THR A 31 8.79 -16.50 4.78
CA THR A 31 8.67 -15.09 5.15
C THR A 31 10.03 -14.40 4.96
N PHE A 32 10.02 -13.08 4.77
CA PHE A 32 11.21 -12.30 4.47
C PHE A 32 10.97 -10.82 4.82
N ASN A 33 12.04 -10.05 4.99
CA ASN A 33 11.97 -8.61 5.21
C ASN A 33 12.09 -7.85 3.88
N TYR A 34 11.45 -6.68 3.79
CA TYR A 34 11.63 -5.72 2.70
C TYR A 34 11.80 -4.32 3.30
N ARG A 35 12.42 -3.38 2.57
CA ARG A 35 12.57 -2.00 3.06
C ARG A 35 11.21 -1.33 3.25
N LEU A 36 11.08 -0.55 4.31
CA LEU A 36 9.87 0.15 4.73
C LEU A 36 10.06 1.67 4.66
N GLY A 37 8.98 2.43 4.84
CA GLY A 37 9.03 3.88 4.96
C GLY A 37 9.62 4.59 3.74
N ALA A 38 10.29 5.72 3.98
CA ALA A 38 11.00 6.46 2.94
C ALA A 38 12.07 5.59 2.26
N GLU A 39 12.79 4.77 3.01
CA GLU A 39 13.85 3.91 2.49
C GLU A 39 13.35 2.90 1.44
N GLY A 40 12.14 2.37 1.64
CA GLY A 40 11.51 1.43 0.73
C GLY A 40 10.67 2.08 -0.37
N PHE A 41 10.00 3.18 -0.08
CA PHE A 41 8.89 3.65 -0.89
C PHE A 41 8.92 5.16 -1.23
N LEU A 42 10.01 5.86 -0.93
CA LEU A 42 10.22 7.19 -1.49
C LEU A 42 10.24 7.12 -3.03
N CYS A 43 9.54 8.07 -3.66
CA CYS A 43 9.37 8.09 -5.10
C CYS A 43 9.45 9.54 -5.60
N LEU A 44 10.61 9.95 -6.10
CA LEU A 44 10.79 11.30 -6.65
C LEU A 44 10.62 11.34 -8.17
N GLY A 45 10.49 10.18 -8.81
CA GLY A 45 10.45 10.09 -10.26
C GLY A 45 11.70 10.72 -10.89
N THR A 46 12.85 10.52 -10.25
CA THR A 46 14.18 10.87 -10.73
C THR A 46 14.96 9.61 -11.08
N LYS A 47 16.11 9.75 -11.73
CA LYS A 47 16.95 8.59 -12.09
C LYS A 47 17.51 7.88 -10.84
N ASN A 48 17.85 8.62 -9.78
CA ASN A 48 18.45 8.04 -8.57
C ASN A 48 17.38 7.50 -7.60
N ILE A 49 16.19 8.13 -7.59
CA ILE A 49 15.07 7.72 -6.73
C ILE A 49 13.81 7.51 -7.60
N PRO A 50 13.80 6.46 -8.45
CA PRO A 50 12.66 6.19 -9.33
C PRO A 50 11.44 5.69 -8.56
N GLY A 51 11.63 5.07 -7.39
CA GLY A 51 10.58 4.52 -6.53
C GLY A 51 10.61 3.01 -6.36
N ASN A 52 9.71 2.52 -5.51
CA ASN A 52 9.36 1.11 -5.34
C ASN A 52 10.53 0.20 -4.90
N ALA A 53 11.48 0.70 -4.13
CA ALA A 53 12.63 -0.07 -3.67
C ALA A 53 12.20 -1.29 -2.82
N GLY A 54 11.24 -1.12 -1.91
CA GLY A 54 10.65 -2.19 -1.10
C GLY A 54 9.88 -3.22 -1.95
N MET A 55 9.19 -2.80 -3.02
CA MET A 55 8.58 -3.76 -3.96
C MET A 55 9.64 -4.56 -4.72
N LYS A 56 10.74 -3.92 -5.12
CA LYS A 56 11.86 -4.58 -5.79
C LYS A 56 12.61 -5.55 -4.86
N ASP A 57 12.64 -5.27 -3.55
CA ASP A 57 13.13 -6.22 -2.55
C ASP A 57 12.25 -7.47 -2.49
N GLN A 58 10.92 -7.29 -2.44
CA GLN A 58 9.97 -8.41 -2.46
C GLN A 58 10.10 -9.26 -3.73
N ILE A 59 10.31 -8.63 -4.89
CA ILE A 59 10.56 -9.35 -6.15
C ILE A 59 11.90 -10.08 -6.12
N SER A 60 12.94 -9.49 -5.52
CA SER A 60 14.23 -10.14 -5.37
C SER A 60 14.13 -11.38 -4.48
N ALA A 61 13.37 -11.29 -3.37
CA ALA A 61 13.04 -12.44 -2.53
C ALA A 61 12.26 -13.51 -3.32
N LEU A 62 11.26 -13.12 -4.12
CA LEU A 62 10.51 -14.06 -4.96
C LEU A 62 11.41 -14.76 -5.99
N LYS A 63 12.29 -14.02 -6.69
CA LYS A 63 13.27 -14.58 -7.62
C LYS A 63 14.21 -15.55 -6.91
N TRP A 64 14.65 -15.21 -5.70
CA TRP A 64 15.46 -16.10 -4.86
C TRP A 64 14.68 -17.37 -4.49
N ILE A 65 13.42 -17.25 -4.06
CA ILE A 65 12.57 -18.39 -3.72
C ILE A 65 12.40 -19.29 -4.93
N ARG A 66 12.02 -18.74 -6.09
CA ARG A 66 11.87 -19.53 -7.33
C ARG A 66 13.14 -20.28 -7.71
N LYS A 67 14.31 -19.67 -7.52
CA LYS A 67 15.61 -20.30 -7.81
C LYS A 67 16.00 -21.38 -6.80
N ASN A 68 15.60 -21.26 -5.54
CA ASN A 68 16.18 -22.05 -4.44
C ASN A 68 15.19 -22.99 -3.74
N ILE A 69 13.88 -22.79 -3.86
CA ILE A 69 12.89 -23.50 -3.02
C ILE A 69 12.91 -25.02 -3.24
N ALA A 70 13.37 -25.49 -4.41
CA ALA A 70 13.58 -26.90 -4.70
C ALA A 70 14.57 -27.58 -3.73
N TYR A 71 15.61 -26.87 -3.28
CA TYR A 71 16.57 -27.38 -2.30
C TYR A 71 15.97 -27.57 -0.90
N PHE A 72 14.83 -26.92 -0.63
CA PHE A 72 14.07 -27.06 0.61
C PHE A 72 12.89 -28.03 0.46
N GLY A 73 12.78 -28.72 -0.69
CA GLY A 73 11.69 -29.65 -1.00
C GLY A 73 10.40 -28.99 -1.52
N GLY A 74 10.44 -27.72 -1.91
CA GLY A 74 9.29 -27.03 -2.51
C GLY A 74 9.27 -27.10 -4.03
N ASN A 75 8.09 -26.84 -4.61
CA ASN A 75 7.92 -26.77 -6.06
C ASN A 75 8.08 -25.31 -6.55
N PRO A 76 9.12 -24.97 -7.35
CA PRO A 76 9.31 -23.61 -7.86
C PRO A 76 8.24 -23.16 -8.85
N ASP A 77 7.48 -24.09 -9.44
CA ASP A 77 6.38 -23.79 -10.36
C ASP A 77 5.01 -23.69 -9.70
N ASP A 78 4.92 -23.96 -8.38
CA ASP A 78 3.68 -23.86 -7.60
C ASP A 78 3.80 -22.87 -6.43
N ILE A 79 4.34 -21.69 -6.71
CA ILE A 79 4.47 -20.62 -5.72
C ILE A 79 3.13 -19.89 -5.58
N THR A 80 2.58 -19.89 -4.36
CA THR A 80 1.48 -19.00 -3.97
C THR A 80 2.05 -17.80 -3.21
N ILE A 81 1.68 -16.60 -3.64
CA ILE A 81 1.95 -15.37 -2.89
C ILE A 81 0.75 -15.11 -1.98
N ASP A 82 1.03 -14.91 -0.71
CA ASP A 82 0.06 -14.62 0.33
C ASP A 82 0.44 -13.31 0.99
N GLY A 83 -0.53 -12.51 1.41
CA GLY A 83 -0.24 -11.25 2.05
C GLY A 83 -1.45 -10.63 2.70
N SER A 84 -1.17 -9.85 3.75
CA SER A 84 -2.18 -9.21 4.58
C SER A 84 -2.02 -7.69 4.59
N SER A 85 -3.12 -6.95 4.45
CA SER A 85 -3.14 -5.48 4.44
C SER A 85 -2.15 -4.89 3.41
N ALA A 86 -1.07 -4.23 3.84
CA ALA A 86 0.00 -3.79 2.93
C ALA A 86 0.61 -4.94 2.11
N GLY A 87 0.80 -6.11 2.72
CA GLY A 87 1.24 -7.30 2.02
C GLY A 87 0.22 -7.82 1.01
N ALA A 88 -1.08 -7.68 1.29
CA ALA A 88 -2.15 -8.02 0.34
C ALA A 88 -2.12 -7.06 -0.87
N LYS A 89 -1.92 -5.77 -0.62
CA LYS A 89 -1.74 -4.77 -1.69
C LYS A 89 -0.51 -5.06 -2.54
N SER A 90 0.63 -5.38 -1.91
CA SER A 90 1.83 -5.86 -2.61
C SER A 90 1.53 -7.06 -3.50
N THR A 91 0.83 -8.04 -2.94
CA THR A 91 0.46 -9.29 -3.61
C THR A 91 -0.45 -9.04 -4.81
N ASP A 92 -1.43 -8.14 -4.68
CA ASP A 92 -2.31 -7.77 -5.80
C ASP A 92 -1.57 -6.93 -6.85
N LEU A 93 -0.69 -6.02 -6.44
CA LEU A 93 0.17 -5.25 -7.36
C LEU A 93 1.16 -6.14 -8.13
N PHE A 94 1.60 -7.27 -7.57
CA PHE A 94 2.40 -8.26 -8.29
C PHE A 94 1.66 -8.85 -9.49
N VAL A 95 0.33 -8.85 -9.52
CA VAL A 95 -0.46 -9.30 -10.66
C VAL A 95 -0.35 -8.30 -11.83
N LEU A 96 -0.17 -7.03 -11.50
CA LEU A 96 -0.13 -5.92 -12.46
C LEU A 96 1.29 -5.65 -12.98
N SER A 97 2.31 -5.96 -12.19
CA SER A 97 3.71 -5.67 -12.54
C SER A 97 4.24 -6.58 -13.65
N LYS A 98 4.90 -6.01 -14.66
CA LYS A 98 5.60 -6.83 -15.68
C LYS A 98 6.80 -7.59 -15.11
N MET A 99 7.41 -7.08 -14.04
CA MET A 99 8.61 -7.65 -13.40
C MET A 99 8.38 -9.04 -12.79
N THR A 100 7.13 -9.37 -12.50
CA THR A 100 6.74 -10.58 -11.77
C THR A 100 6.15 -11.66 -12.68
N LYS A 101 6.10 -11.41 -14.00
CA LYS A 101 5.51 -12.32 -14.97
C LYS A 101 6.16 -13.71 -14.89
N GLY A 102 5.33 -14.73 -14.63
CA GLY A 102 5.76 -16.13 -14.57
C GLY A 102 6.58 -16.47 -13.32
N LEU A 103 6.62 -15.62 -12.30
CA LEU A 103 7.35 -15.92 -11.06
C LEU A 103 6.53 -16.70 -10.02
N PHE A 104 5.19 -16.65 -10.10
CA PHE A 104 4.28 -17.30 -9.18
C PHE A 104 3.02 -17.81 -9.90
N ALA A 105 2.31 -18.74 -9.27
CA ALA A 105 1.18 -19.44 -9.86
C ALA A 105 -0.18 -18.95 -9.33
N LYS A 106 -0.24 -18.50 -8.07
CA LYS A 106 -1.48 -18.17 -7.35
C LYS A 106 -1.27 -17.00 -6.40
N ILE A 107 -2.35 -16.29 -6.08
CA ILE A 107 -2.33 -15.29 -5.01
C ILE A 107 -3.45 -15.48 -3.99
N ILE A 108 -3.18 -15.07 -2.76
CA ILE A 108 -4.15 -14.90 -1.68
C ILE A 108 -3.95 -13.47 -1.15
N THR A 109 -5.04 -12.73 -1.04
CA THR A 109 -5.05 -11.34 -0.57
C THR A 109 -5.99 -11.23 0.62
N GLU A 110 -5.43 -10.85 1.77
CA GLU A 110 -6.18 -10.69 3.01
C GLU A 110 -6.29 -9.20 3.35
N SER A 111 -7.47 -8.62 3.19
CA SER A 111 -7.79 -7.23 3.57
C SER A 111 -6.96 -6.18 2.81
N GLY A 112 -6.73 -6.39 1.51
CA GLY A 112 -6.07 -5.40 0.66
C GLY A 112 -6.21 -5.68 -0.83
N GLY A 113 -6.06 -4.63 -1.64
CA GLY A 113 -6.15 -4.73 -3.10
C GLY A 113 -5.59 -3.51 -3.81
N SER A 114 -5.14 -3.68 -5.04
CA SER A 114 -4.44 -2.67 -5.85
C SER A 114 -5.27 -1.43 -6.19
N LEU A 115 -6.60 -1.54 -6.15
CA LEU A 115 -7.55 -0.44 -6.37
C LEU A 115 -7.99 0.31 -5.11
N GLN A 116 -7.49 -0.05 -3.91
CA GLN A 116 -7.76 0.74 -2.72
C GLN A 116 -7.04 2.10 -2.80
N ALA A 117 -7.69 3.16 -2.32
CA ALA A 117 -7.19 4.53 -2.33
C ALA A 117 -5.79 4.71 -1.70
N ASN A 118 -5.42 3.81 -0.79
CA ASN A 118 -4.15 3.80 -0.08
C ASN A 118 -3.21 2.67 -0.54
N SER A 119 -3.36 2.18 -1.77
CA SER A 119 -2.48 1.17 -2.36
C SER A 119 -1.29 1.72 -3.11
N ILE A 120 -1.47 2.88 -3.76
CA ILE A 120 -0.36 3.60 -4.41
C ILE A 120 -0.37 5.09 -4.04
N GLN A 121 0.77 5.76 -4.19
CA GLN A 121 0.91 7.20 -4.00
C GLN A 121 0.22 7.95 -5.14
N VAL A 122 -0.75 8.80 -4.80
CA VAL A 122 -1.41 9.72 -5.76
C VAL A 122 -0.47 10.86 -6.15
N ASP A 123 0.18 11.48 -5.16
CA ASP A 123 1.16 12.55 -5.36
C ASP A 123 2.43 12.28 -4.54
N PRO A 124 3.38 11.52 -5.09
CA PRO A 124 4.54 11.09 -4.33
C PRO A 124 5.53 12.23 -4.04
N ILE A 125 5.55 13.28 -4.86
CA ILE A 125 6.39 14.47 -4.62
C ILE A 125 5.85 15.27 -3.43
N LYS A 126 4.53 15.48 -3.37
CA LYS A 126 3.90 16.13 -2.23
C LYS A 126 4.12 15.38 -0.93
N ASN A 127 4.05 14.04 -0.96
CA ASN A 127 4.35 13.21 0.21
C ASN A 127 5.80 13.40 0.66
N ALA A 128 6.75 13.42 -0.27
CA ALA A 128 8.17 13.63 0.02
C ALA A 128 8.46 15.04 0.58
N LEU A 129 7.84 16.09 0.04
CA LEU A 129 7.94 17.45 0.57
C LEU A 129 7.32 17.55 1.97
N GLN A 130 6.16 16.92 2.18
CA GLN A 130 5.49 16.90 3.47
C GLN A 130 6.36 16.25 4.54
N TYR A 131 6.97 15.10 4.25
CA TYR A 131 7.88 14.45 5.19
C TYR A 131 9.12 15.30 5.47
N ALA A 132 9.75 15.85 4.43
CA ALA A 132 10.91 16.73 4.58
C ALA A 132 10.60 17.91 5.51
N SER A 133 9.42 18.52 5.36
CA SER A 133 8.99 19.61 6.24
C SER A 133 8.77 19.19 7.69
N LEU A 134 8.44 17.92 7.98
CA LEU A 134 8.28 17.43 9.36
C LEU A 134 9.63 17.30 10.07
N VAL A 135 10.71 17.07 9.32
CA VAL A 135 12.09 17.01 9.82
C VAL A 135 12.84 18.33 9.59
N ASP A 136 12.10 19.44 9.56
CA ASP A 136 12.60 20.81 9.43
C ASP A 136 13.46 21.08 8.18
N PHE A 137 13.24 20.32 7.09
CA PHE A 137 13.87 20.56 5.80
C PHE A 137 12.86 21.15 4.79
N GLN A 138 13.27 22.21 4.11
CA GLN A 138 12.49 22.83 3.02
C GLN A 138 13.27 22.67 1.72
N ALA A 139 12.58 22.23 0.67
CA ALA A 139 13.13 22.08 -0.67
C ALA A 139 12.30 22.88 -1.66
N ASP A 140 12.97 23.73 -2.44
CA ASP A 140 12.35 24.49 -3.52
C ASP A 140 12.45 23.74 -4.85
N THR A 141 13.39 22.80 -4.97
CA THR A 141 13.60 22.01 -6.18
C THR A 141 13.66 20.50 -5.90
N ILE A 142 13.43 19.70 -6.95
CA ILE A 142 13.52 18.24 -6.87
C ILE A 142 14.95 17.78 -6.59
N GLU A 143 15.94 18.52 -7.08
CA GLU A 143 17.36 18.23 -6.85
C GLU A 143 17.74 18.39 -5.38
N GLN A 144 17.30 19.48 -4.73
CA GLN A 144 17.50 19.67 -3.28
C GLN A 144 16.80 18.58 -2.46
N LEU A 145 15.58 18.22 -2.86
CA LEU A 145 14.82 17.17 -2.21
C LEU A 145 15.50 15.80 -2.36
N GLU A 146 16.00 15.49 -3.56
CA GLU A 146 16.76 14.27 -3.84
C GLU A 146 18.06 14.22 -3.02
N GLU A 147 18.84 15.31 -3.01
CA GLU A 147 20.09 15.39 -2.24
C GLU A 147 19.84 15.17 -0.74
N PHE A 148 18.78 15.77 -0.21
CA PHE A 148 18.35 15.56 1.17
C PHE A 148 18.08 14.08 1.47
N TYR A 149 17.24 13.43 0.68
CA TYR A 149 16.89 12.03 0.93
C TYR A 149 18.05 11.05 0.71
N LEU A 150 18.97 11.35 -0.21
CA LEU A 150 20.17 10.53 -0.42
C LEU A 150 21.20 10.66 0.71
N SER A 151 21.21 11.79 1.42
CA SER A 151 22.16 12.07 2.50
C SER A 151 21.57 11.93 3.90
N ALA A 152 20.24 11.81 4.04
CA ALA A 152 19.55 11.67 5.31
C ALA A 152 19.99 10.41 6.07
N SER A 153 20.12 10.54 7.40
CA SER A 153 20.40 9.40 8.27
C SER A 153 19.17 8.50 8.42
N PHE A 154 19.38 7.27 8.88
CA PHE A 154 18.28 6.38 9.23
C PHE A 154 17.34 7.03 10.26
N ASP A 155 17.88 7.67 11.30
CA ASP A 155 17.07 8.35 12.31
C ASP A 155 16.20 9.46 11.69
N THR A 156 16.69 10.19 10.71
CA THR A 156 15.89 11.20 9.98
C THR A 156 14.81 10.55 9.11
N LEU A 157 15.14 9.48 8.38
CA LEU A 157 14.20 8.78 7.49
C LEU A 157 13.08 8.03 8.23
N PHE A 158 13.29 7.76 9.52
CA PHE A 158 12.34 7.07 10.39
C PHE A 158 11.93 7.89 11.63
N ALA A 159 12.16 9.20 11.61
CA ALA A 159 11.86 10.11 12.72
C ALA A 159 10.37 10.16 13.09
N PHE A 160 9.48 9.92 12.11
CA PHE A 160 8.03 9.98 12.30
C PHE A 160 7.36 8.68 11.87
N ASP A 161 6.57 8.11 12.77
CA ASP A 161 5.60 7.08 12.40
C ASP A 161 4.39 7.77 11.74
N LEU A 162 4.31 7.61 10.42
CA LEU A 162 3.20 8.13 9.61
C LEU A 162 2.12 7.09 9.40
N GLY A 163 2.14 6.01 10.17
CA GLY A 163 1.11 4.98 10.26
C GLY A 163 -0.24 5.51 10.73
N ASP A 164 -0.24 6.52 11.59
CA ASP A 164 -1.46 6.97 12.29
C ASP A 164 -2.18 8.13 11.56
N ARG A 165 -1.45 8.87 10.71
CA ARG A 165 -2.05 9.92 9.89
C ARG A 165 -2.79 9.28 8.73
N HIS A 166 -3.96 9.82 8.41
CA HIS A 166 -5.02 9.21 7.60
C HIS A 166 -4.61 8.71 6.19
N ASN A 167 -3.38 8.99 5.76
CA ASN A 167 -2.75 8.53 4.56
C ASN A 167 -1.26 8.22 4.79
N TYR A 168 -0.87 6.95 4.68
CA TYR A 168 0.54 6.53 4.70
C TYR A 168 1.31 7.21 3.57
N LEU A 169 2.28 8.06 3.91
CA LEU A 169 2.98 8.87 2.89
C LEU A 169 3.73 7.98 1.89
N PHE A 170 4.53 7.04 2.39
CA PHE A 170 5.39 6.20 1.54
C PHE A 170 4.76 4.84 1.27
N LYS A 171 4.35 4.62 0.03
CA LYS A 171 3.77 3.36 -0.46
C LYS A 171 4.14 3.18 -1.94
N PRO A 172 3.77 2.09 -2.62
CA PRO A 172 4.10 1.93 -4.03
C PRO A 172 3.67 3.13 -4.90
N CYS A 173 4.38 3.42 -5.98
CA CYS A 173 4.07 4.51 -6.90
C CYS A 173 4.16 4.05 -8.37
N VAL A 174 3.62 4.86 -9.29
CA VAL A 174 3.88 4.70 -10.73
C VAL A 174 5.23 5.31 -11.05
N GLU A 175 6.11 4.56 -11.71
CA GLU A 175 7.49 4.97 -11.99
C GLU A 175 7.62 5.65 -13.36
N ARG A 176 8.41 6.73 -13.40
CA ARG A 176 8.84 7.36 -14.66
C ARG A 176 9.87 6.50 -15.37
N ASP A 177 9.91 6.60 -16.70
CA ASP A 177 10.82 5.83 -17.54
C ASP A 177 12.15 6.56 -17.77
N PHE A 178 13.24 5.96 -17.31
CA PHE A 178 14.62 6.36 -17.58
C PHE A 178 15.42 5.22 -18.24
N GLY A 179 14.73 4.24 -18.85
CA GLY A 179 15.32 3.04 -19.44
C GLY A 179 15.55 1.88 -18.45
N GLN A 180 15.09 2.01 -17.20
CA GLN A 180 15.15 0.98 -16.17
C GLN A 180 13.91 0.08 -16.17
N GLU A 181 14.03 -1.11 -15.57
CA GLU A 181 12.88 -1.95 -15.26
C GLU A 181 11.98 -1.27 -14.21
N ARG A 182 10.67 -1.18 -14.49
CA ARG A 182 9.68 -0.52 -13.63
C ARG A 182 8.76 -1.55 -12.99
N PHE A 183 8.54 -1.42 -11.69
CA PHE A 183 7.57 -2.21 -10.95
C PHE A 183 6.15 -1.90 -11.43
N LEU A 184 5.78 -0.62 -11.49
CA LEU A 184 4.52 -0.16 -12.07
C LEU A 184 4.80 0.92 -13.11
N ASP A 185 4.35 0.68 -14.34
CA ASP A 185 4.50 1.60 -15.46
C ASP A 185 3.25 2.45 -15.76
N ASP A 186 2.12 2.10 -15.16
CA ASP A 186 0.84 2.81 -15.23
C ASP A 186 0.03 2.58 -13.94
N SER A 187 -1.06 3.33 -13.77
CA SER A 187 -1.96 3.18 -12.61
C SER A 187 -2.63 1.81 -12.59
N PRO A 188 -2.91 1.23 -11.40
CA PRO A 188 -3.63 -0.03 -11.28
C PRO A 188 -4.96 -0.06 -12.05
N TYR A 189 -5.71 1.06 -12.00
CA TYR A 189 -6.96 1.20 -12.75
C TYR A 189 -6.76 1.03 -14.26
N ASN A 190 -5.78 1.72 -14.85
CA ASN A 190 -5.51 1.63 -16.29
C ASN A 190 -5.03 0.23 -16.68
N LEU A 191 -4.15 -0.39 -15.88
CA LEU A 191 -3.63 -1.73 -16.13
C LEU A 191 -4.76 -2.77 -16.15
N ILE A 192 -5.66 -2.71 -15.17
CA ILE A 192 -6.82 -3.61 -15.09
C ILE A 192 -7.79 -3.34 -16.24
N LYS A 193 -8.16 -2.07 -16.47
CA LYS A 193 -9.10 -1.67 -17.52
C LYS A 193 -8.65 -2.11 -18.92
N ASN A 194 -7.35 -2.03 -19.18
CA ASN A 194 -6.77 -2.41 -20.47
C ASN A 194 -6.46 -3.91 -20.59
N GLY A 195 -6.69 -4.71 -19.53
CA GLY A 195 -6.36 -6.13 -19.52
C GLY A 195 -4.87 -6.43 -19.43
N ASN A 196 -4.05 -5.45 -19.02
CA ASN A 196 -2.60 -5.52 -18.95
C ASN A 196 -2.12 -6.06 -17.59
N TYR A 197 -2.51 -7.29 -17.26
CA TYR A 197 -2.13 -7.95 -16.02
C TYR A 197 -2.05 -9.46 -16.20
N HIS A 198 -1.40 -10.15 -15.25
CA HIS A 198 -1.27 -11.61 -15.29
C HIS A 198 -2.58 -12.28 -14.88
N LYS A 199 -3.10 -13.18 -15.71
CA LYS A 199 -4.30 -13.95 -15.38
C LYS A 199 -3.90 -15.24 -14.68
N LEU A 200 -4.26 -15.37 -13.41
CA LEU A 200 -3.95 -16.52 -12.56
C LEU A 200 -5.07 -16.72 -11.52
N PRO A 201 -5.17 -17.86 -10.83
CA PRO A 201 -6.15 -18.05 -9.77
C PRO A 201 -5.88 -17.14 -8.56
N MET A 202 -6.92 -16.44 -8.11
CA MET A 202 -6.83 -15.41 -7.08
C MET A 202 -7.88 -15.69 -5.99
N LEU A 203 -7.49 -15.54 -4.73
CA LEU A 203 -8.42 -15.54 -3.60
C LEU A 203 -8.35 -14.18 -2.91
N TYR A 204 -9.49 -13.51 -2.80
CA TYR A 204 -9.64 -12.26 -2.04
C TYR A 204 -10.46 -12.53 -0.78
N GLY A 205 -9.95 -12.09 0.36
CA GLY A 205 -10.62 -12.14 1.65
C GLY A 205 -10.68 -10.74 2.28
N PHE A 206 -11.82 -10.40 2.85
CA PHE A 206 -12.02 -9.18 3.63
C PHE A 206 -12.82 -9.55 4.89
N THR A 207 -12.57 -8.85 5.98
CA THR A 207 -13.41 -8.96 7.18
C THR A 207 -14.67 -8.12 7.02
N ALA A 208 -15.75 -8.49 7.70
CA ALA A 208 -17.02 -7.74 7.64
C ALA A 208 -16.86 -6.29 8.16
N GLN A 209 -15.90 -6.05 9.06
CA GLN A 209 -15.72 -4.79 9.78
C GLN A 209 -14.28 -4.26 9.66
N GLU A 210 -13.73 -4.17 8.44
CA GLU A 210 -12.38 -3.59 8.19
C GLU A 210 -12.20 -2.20 8.83
N GLY A 211 -13.26 -1.41 8.86
CA GLY A 211 -13.30 -0.07 9.41
C GLY A 211 -13.04 0.01 10.92
N ILE A 212 -13.10 -1.12 11.65
CA ILE A 212 -12.93 -1.14 13.11
C ILE A 212 -11.56 -0.62 13.55
N LEU A 213 -10.54 -0.74 12.69
CA LEU A 213 -9.21 -0.18 12.93
C LEU A 213 -9.20 1.34 13.04
N ARG A 214 -10.28 2.02 12.61
CA ARG A 214 -10.43 3.47 12.73
C ARG A 214 -11.09 3.91 14.03
N MET A 215 -11.53 3.00 14.89
CA MET A 215 -12.18 3.37 16.15
C MET A 215 -11.25 4.19 17.06
N GLU A 216 -9.95 3.89 17.09
CA GLU A 216 -8.98 4.60 17.92
C GLU A 216 -8.84 6.09 17.56
N THR A 217 -9.05 6.43 16.29
CA THR A 217 -8.95 7.81 15.76
C THR A 217 -10.31 8.38 15.36
N PHE A 218 -11.40 7.70 15.72
CA PHE A 218 -12.72 8.05 15.20
C PHE A 218 -13.21 9.40 15.71
N ASP A 219 -12.91 9.77 16.96
CA ASP A 219 -13.32 11.06 17.50
C ASP A 219 -12.70 12.21 16.69
N GLU A 220 -11.42 12.11 16.33
CA GLU A 220 -10.75 13.08 15.46
C GLU A 220 -11.37 13.11 14.05
N TRP A 221 -11.70 11.93 13.51
CA TRP A 221 -12.39 11.80 12.22
C TRP A 221 -13.77 12.45 12.25
N SER A 222 -14.53 12.25 13.31
CA SER A 222 -15.89 12.76 13.46
C SER A 222 -15.89 14.29 13.42
N VAL A 223 -14.92 14.93 14.08
CA VAL A 223 -14.71 16.39 14.04
C VAL A 223 -14.42 16.85 12.61
N GLN A 224 -13.53 16.15 11.89
CA GLN A 224 -13.22 16.48 10.49
C GLN A 224 -14.42 16.28 9.55
N MET A 225 -15.17 15.19 9.72
CA MET A 225 -16.37 14.88 8.94
C MET A 225 -17.47 15.91 9.12
N ASN A 226 -17.71 16.33 10.36
CA ASN A 226 -18.72 17.35 10.68
C ASN A 226 -18.30 18.75 10.20
N ALA A 227 -17.00 19.07 10.27
CA ALA A 227 -16.49 20.35 9.78
C ALA A 227 -16.52 20.44 8.24
N ASN A 228 -16.09 19.38 7.54
CA ASN A 228 -16.06 19.31 6.09
C ASN A 228 -15.99 17.86 5.60
N PHE A 229 -17.13 17.25 5.29
CA PHE A 229 -17.19 15.88 4.80
C PHE A 229 -16.45 15.68 3.46
N ALA A 230 -16.35 16.71 2.62
CA ALA A 230 -15.61 16.62 1.36
C ALA A 230 -14.09 16.43 1.58
N SER A 231 -13.57 16.75 2.77
CA SER A 231 -12.16 16.56 3.13
C SER A 231 -11.78 15.10 3.41
N VAL A 232 -12.75 14.26 3.82
CA VAL A 232 -12.53 12.85 4.17
C VAL A 232 -12.83 11.89 3.01
N LEU A 233 -13.27 12.42 1.86
CA LEU A 233 -13.41 11.61 0.65
C LEU A 233 -12.06 11.00 0.24
N PRO A 234 -12.05 9.79 -0.34
CA PRO A 234 -10.83 9.15 -0.80
C PRO A 234 -10.00 10.07 -1.71
N ILE A 235 -8.70 10.15 -1.41
CA ILE A 235 -7.74 11.09 -2.02
C ILE A 235 -7.47 10.83 -3.51
N ASP A 236 -7.82 9.63 -3.99
CA ASP A 236 -7.65 9.17 -5.36
C ASP A 236 -8.84 9.53 -6.26
N LEU A 237 -9.92 10.07 -5.68
CA LEU A 237 -11.05 10.60 -6.44
C LEU A 237 -10.71 11.94 -7.07
N ASN A 238 -10.83 12.01 -8.40
CA ASN A 238 -10.69 13.25 -9.14
C ASN A 238 -12.08 13.80 -9.54
N PHE A 239 -12.32 15.08 -9.26
CA PHE A 239 -13.62 15.72 -9.50
C PHE A 239 -13.49 16.82 -10.54
N PRO A 240 -14.43 16.93 -11.49
CA PRO A 240 -14.38 17.96 -12.55
C PRO A 240 -14.61 19.37 -12.00
N SER A 241 -15.21 19.50 -10.82
CA SER A 241 -15.40 20.78 -10.13
C SER A 241 -15.58 20.58 -8.63
N ILE A 242 -15.37 21.65 -7.85
CA ILE A 242 -15.68 21.68 -6.41
C ILE A 242 -17.15 21.33 -6.17
N ARG A 243 -18.07 21.82 -7.01
CA ARG A 243 -19.50 21.54 -6.89
C ARG A 243 -19.81 20.04 -6.96
N GLU A 244 -19.19 19.31 -7.90
CA GLU A 244 -19.38 17.86 -7.99
C GLU A 244 -18.75 17.13 -6.80
N LYS A 245 -17.60 17.61 -6.30
CA LYS A 245 -17.01 17.07 -5.07
C LYS A 245 -17.94 17.20 -3.88
N GLU A 246 -18.48 18.40 -3.65
CA GLU A 246 -19.43 18.67 -2.56
C GLU A 246 -20.71 17.86 -2.69
N LYS A 247 -21.21 17.69 -3.93
CA LYS A 247 -22.38 16.83 -4.20
C LYS A 247 -22.11 15.38 -3.81
N VAL A 248 -20.96 14.83 -4.19
CA VAL A 248 -20.59 13.45 -3.82
C VAL A 248 -20.36 13.32 -2.32
N ALA A 249 -19.74 14.32 -1.68
CA ALA A 249 -19.57 14.36 -0.24
C ALA A 249 -20.92 14.33 0.49
N HIS A 250 -21.87 15.15 0.05
CA HIS A 250 -23.21 15.18 0.61
C HIS A 250 -23.94 13.85 0.43
N LEU A 251 -23.89 13.25 -0.77
CA LEU A 251 -24.49 11.94 -1.02
C LEU A 251 -23.88 10.84 -0.14
N ALA A 252 -22.55 10.85 0.05
CA ALA A 252 -21.87 9.91 0.92
C ALA A 252 -22.27 10.12 2.39
N LYS A 253 -22.25 11.37 2.89
CA LYS A 253 -22.70 11.68 4.26
C LYS A 253 -24.14 11.20 4.47
N GLN A 254 -25.05 11.55 3.56
CA GLN A 254 -26.46 11.17 3.66
C GLN A 254 -26.64 9.65 3.70
N HIS A 255 -25.88 8.91 2.89
CA HIS A 255 -25.99 7.45 2.82
C HIS A 255 -25.58 6.76 4.13
N TYR A 256 -24.49 7.21 4.75
CA TYR A 256 -23.93 6.56 5.94
C TYR A 256 -24.42 7.14 7.27
N PHE A 257 -24.74 8.43 7.31
CA PHE A 257 -25.04 9.14 8.57
C PHE A 257 -26.38 9.91 8.52
N GLY A 258 -27.05 9.94 7.36
CA GLY A 258 -28.27 10.73 7.19
C GLY A 258 -28.04 12.23 7.45
N ASP A 259 -29.00 12.85 8.12
CA ASP A 259 -28.96 14.26 8.51
C ASP A 259 -28.28 14.48 9.88
N GLU A 260 -27.81 13.41 10.53
CA GLU A 260 -27.21 13.48 11.86
C GLU A 260 -25.73 13.92 11.81
N ASP A 261 -25.25 14.39 12.96
CA ASP A 261 -23.83 14.61 13.17
C ASP A 261 -23.12 13.26 13.31
N VAL A 262 -21.91 13.17 12.77
CA VAL A 262 -21.07 12.00 12.94
C VAL A 262 -20.54 12.02 14.37
N ASP A 263 -20.88 11.02 15.17
CA ASP A 263 -20.49 10.92 16.58
C ASP A 263 -20.29 9.45 17.00
N THR A 264 -19.99 9.19 18.27
CA THR A 264 -19.76 7.83 18.78
C THR A 264 -20.97 6.90 18.65
N HIS A 265 -22.20 7.40 18.49
CA HIS A 265 -23.36 6.54 18.18
C HIS A 265 -23.34 6.05 16.72
N SER A 266 -22.54 6.69 15.87
CA SER A 266 -22.34 6.33 14.47
C SER A 266 -21.38 5.14 14.26
N TYR A 267 -20.81 4.53 15.31
CA TYR A 267 -19.88 3.39 15.19
C TYR A 267 -20.45 2.22 14.38
N THR A 268 -21.76 2.00 14.44
CA THR A 268 -22.45 0.92 13.73
C THR A 268 -22.34 1.05 12.20
N TYR A 269 -22.16 2.25 11.66
CA TYR A 269 -22.02 2.50 10.22
C TYR A 269 -20.59 2.28 9.68
N ILE A 270 -19.60 2.30 10.57
CA ILE A 270 -18.18 2.04 10.24
C ILE A 270 -17.90 0.54 10.26
N CYS A 271 -18.72 -0.20 11.00
CA CYS A 271 -18.64 -1.64 11.22
C CYS A 271 -20.01 -2.29 10.98
N PRO A 272 -20.53 -2.30 9.73
CA PRO A 272 -21.81 -2.95 9.47
C PRO A 272 -21.72 -4.42 9.93
N THR A 273 -22.63 -4.80 10.83
CA THR A 273 -22.79 -6.17 11.35
C THR A 273 -23.25 -7.13 10.28
#